data_AF-A0A1Y1WD18-F1
#
_entry.id   AF-A0A1Y1WD18-F1
#
_cell.length_a   1.000
_cell.length_b   1.000
_cell.length_c   1.000
_cell.angle_alpha   90.00
_cell.angle_beta   90.00
_cell.angle_gamma   90.00
#
_symmetry.space_group_name_H-M   'P 1'
#
loop_
_entity.id
_entity.type
_entity.pdbx_description
1 polymer ?
#
loop_
_entity_poly.entity_id
_entity_poly.type
_entity_poly.pdbx_seq_one_letter_code
_entity_poly.pdbx_strand_id
1 'polypeptide(L)'
;MPDISDARYTSNGIEQQGFVQQSDIFMDSCVVEIPDSYTLMDQLHNITPFDRLHRVFGDGYSFKYIRCSTSVTNGNVSVYKVSAPNVAIADPALTDIFLRMHQEHVFLQNYDITMDCLYISSRAIVKEFLLDNGISSKDILDDENKVGANCISWFTDEDEIRIRNKLYNKFVQLLESGEVRNQITSKLSELVMPTSQQFGETLVACRNEGLMRLELTVHSPELKEVEWNTNLIVNTLEFLHNCRTFATSYEKQWMALVDQIHNKHMLCIYFHKEHSLGYCHWFNKTTKKKQGIAKKLKKNEDMMTVVSNLTFNGHPTVLLTYATSSGPLESEVVLRRDITNITIVPSQRNSFWPVASRERQQHTFAEMGLINYRGIHIGGYTETLICPLTIYACWNY
;
A
#
# COMPACT_ATOMS: atom_id res chain seq x y z
N MET A 1 10.70 4.53 -20.14
CA MET A 1 9.64 3.99 -19.25
C MET A 1 8.81 5.13 -18.68
N PRO A 2 7.55 4.89 -18.25
CA PRO A 2 6.67 5.94 -17.73
C PRO A 2 7.03 6.31 -16.30
N ASP A 3 7.53 7.53 -16.10
CA ASP A 3 7.94 8.03 -14.78
C ASP A 3 6.87 8.94 -14.17
N ILE A 4 6.53 8.71 -12.90
CA ILE A 4 5.47 9.41 -12.16
C ILE A 4 5.97 10.30 -11.02
N SER A 5 7.29 10.43 -10.79
CA SER A 5 7.80 11.15 -9.59
C SER A 5 7.28 12.58 -9.43
N ASP A 6 6.92 13.21 -10.55
CA ASP A 6 6.55 14.62 -10.63
C ASP A 6 5.02 14.80 -10.76
N ALA A 7 4.23 13.74 -10.51
CA ALA A 7 2.77 13.78 -10.48
C ALA A 7 2.29 14.72 -9.36
N ARG A 8 1.56 15.78 -9.75
CA ARG A 8 1.09 16.82 -8.84
C ARG A 8 -0.32 16.54 -8.34
N TYR A 9 -0.45 15.65 -7.37
CA TYR A 9 -1.76 15.23 -6.88
C TYR A 9 -2.56 16.35 -6.21
N THR A 10 -1.94 17.45 -5.77
CA THR A 10 -2.63 18.58 -5.14
C THR A 10 -2.99 19.71 -6.11
N SER A 11 -2.46 19.75 -7.34
CA SER A 11 -2.45 20.98 -8.15
C SER A 11 -3.82 21.46 -8.66
N ASN A 12 -4.84 20.61 -8.61
CA ASN A 12 -6.21 20.91 -9.05
C ASN A 12 -7.24 20.75 -7.92
N GLY A 13 -6.77 20.63 -6.68
CA GLY A 13 -7.62 20.56 -5.49
C GLY A 13 -8.17 21.92 -5.09
N ILE A 14 -9.28 21.93 -4.38
CA ILE A 14 -9.79 23.13 -3.71
C ILE A 14 -9.00 23.27 -2.41
N GLU A 15 -8.33 24.40 -2.22
CA GLU A 15 -7.56 24.66 -1.01
C GLU A 15 -8.46 24.63 0.24
N GLN A 16 -7.92 24.03 1.31
CA GLN A 16 -8.53 23.89 2.62
C GLN A 16 -7.49 24.20 3.69
N GLN A 17 -7.94 24.29 4.94
CA GLN A 17 -7.08 24.40 6.11
C GLN A 17 -7.22 23.14 6.97
N GLY A 18 -6.10 22.55 7.32
CA GLY A 18 -6.02 21.39 8.19
C GLY A 18 -6.57 20.11 7.58
N PHE A 19 -6.63 19.08 8.41
CA PHE A 19 -7.20 17.77 8.07
C PHE A 19 -8.45 17.56 8.89
N VAL A 20 -9.45 16.90 8.31
CA VAL A 20 -10.72 16.60 8.99
C VAL A 20 -10.78 15.11 9.28
N GLN A 21 -11.01 14.74 10.53
CA GLN A 21 -11.17 13.34 10.92
C GLN A 21 -12.32 12.68 10.13
N GLN A 22 -12.08 11.46 9.63
CA GLN A 22 -13.05 10.70 8.84
C GLN A 22 -13.32 9.30 9.37
N SER A 23 -12.43 8.77 10.22
CA SER A 23 -12.59 7.47 10.87
C SER A 23 -12.39 7.57 12.37
N ASP A 24 -12.80 6.52 13.07
CA ASP A 24 -12.32 6.25 14.42
C ASP A 24 -10.80 6.03 14.44
N ILE A 25 -10.24 6.06 15.64
CA ILE A 25 -8.84 5.72 15.88
C ILE A 25 -8.73 4.21 16.05
N PHE A 26 -7.81 3.57 15.33
CA PHE A 26 -7.58 2.13 15.41
C PHE A 26 -6.09 1.80 15.47
N MET A 27 -5.78 0.67 16.09
CA MET A 27 -4.45 0.06 16.03
C MET A 27 -4.31 -0.65 14.68
N ASP A 28 -3.33 -0.24 13.88
CA ASP A 28 -3.04 -0.83 12.55
C ASP A 28 -2.09 -2.02 12.70
N SER A 29 -1.07 -1.88 13.55
CA SER A 29 -0.12 -2.97 13.79
C SER A 29 0.69 -2.78 15.06
N CYS A 30 1.37 -3.82 15.51
CA CYS A 30 2.40 -3.71 16.53
C CYS A 30 3.65 -4.51 16.17
N VAL A 31 4.77 -4.16 16.81
CA VAL A 31 6.01 -4.92 16.74
C VAL A 31 6.24 -5.56 18.08
N VAL A 32 6.44 -6.88 18.07
CA VAL A 32 6.66 -7.68 19.27
C VAL A 32 7.96 -8.46 19.15
N GLU A 33 8.55 -8.75 20.30
CA GLU A 33 9.67 -9.66 20.44
C GLU A 33 9.28 -10.88 21.26
N ILE A 34 9.84 -12.03 20.88
CA ILE A 34 9.62 -13.30 21.56
C ILE A 34 10.99 -13.88 21.87
N PRO A 35 11.34 -14.13 23.15
CA PRO A 35 12.66 -14.65 23.54
C PRO A 35 12.94 -16.03 22.95
N ASP A 36 14.14 -16.29 22.45
CA ASP A 36 14.52 -17.58 21.90
C ASP A 36 14.79 -18.64 23.00
N SER A 37 15.19 -18.18 24.20
CA SER A 37 15.43 -19.05 25.36
C SER A 37 14.11 -19.33 26.09
N TYR A 38 13.54 -20.52 25.87
CA TYR A 38 12.28 -20.91 26.51
C TYR A 38 12.45 -21.90 27.66
N THR A 39 11.47 -21.86 28.56
CA THR A 39 11.17 -22.86 29.59
C THR A 39 11.16 -24.28 29.03
N LEU A 40 11.73 -25.23 29.77
CA LEU A 40 11.89 -26.65 29.41
C LEU A 40 10.62 -27.30 28.81
N MET A 41 9.43 -26.84 29.24
CA MET A 41 8.11 -27.31 28.79
C MET A 41 7.82 -27.03 27.31
N ASP A 42 8.26 -25.91 26.76
CA ASP A 42 7.93 -25.54 25.37
C ASP A 42 8.77 -26.34 24.36
N GLN A 43 10.00 -26.69 24.75
CA GLN A 43 10.85 -27.62 24.00
C GLN A 43 10.28 -29.04 24.02
N LEU A 44 9.67 -29.45 25.13
CA LEU A 44 8.99 -30.75 25.25
C LEU A 44 7.72 -30.82 24.38
N HIS A 45 7.08 -29.69 24.09
CA HIS A 45 5.84 -29.61 23.31
C HIS A 45 6.00 -29.07 21.88
N ASN A 46 7.24 -28.80 21.42
CA ASN A 46 7.54 -28.23 20.10
C ASN A 46 6.75 -26.94 19.78
N ILE A 47 6.51 -26.08 20.77
CA ILE A 47 5.77 -24.83 20.58
C ILE A 47 6.66 -23.83 19.84
N THR A 48 6.22 -23.37 18.67
CA THR A 48 6.94 -22.38 17.87
C THR A 48 6.57 -20.94 18.28
N PRO A 49 7.40 -19.93 17.95
CA PRO A 49 7.03 -18.52 18.12
C PRO A 49 5.72 -18.16 17.39
N PHE A 50 5.43 -18.83 16.28
CA PHE A 50 4.21 -18.62 15.51
C PHE A 50 2.97 -19.13 16.25
N ASP A 51 3.08 -20.26 16.95
CA ASP A 51 1.98 -20.79 17.78
C ASP A 51 1.61 -19.83 18.91
N ARG A 52 2.61 -19.19 19.54
CA ARG A 52 2.37 -18.16 20.57
C ARG A 52 1.65 -16.96 20.01
N LEU A 53 2.08 -16.46 18.85
CA LEU A 53 1.40 -15.36 18.17
C LEU A 53 -0.07 -15.71 17.89
N HIS A 54 -0.36 -16.92 17.42
CA HIS A 54 -1.73 -17.37 17.23
C HIS A 54 -2.53 -17.47 18.54
N ARG A 55 -1.93 -17.93 19.65
CA ARG A 55 -2.61 -17.96 20.97
C ARG A 55 -2.95 -16.57 21.50
N VAL A 56 -2.07 -15.60 21.26
CA VAL A 56 -2.26 -14.22 21.73
C VAL A 56 -3.29 -13.48 20.88
N PHE A 57 -3.09 -13.48 19.55
CA PHE A 57 -3.79 -12.61 18.62
C PHE A 57 -4.93 -13.31 17.86
N GLY A 58 -4.87 -14.63 17.70
CA GLY A 58 -5.85 -15.41 16.94
C GLY A 58 -5.73 -15.27 15.42
N ASP A 59 -6.67 -15.87 14.69
CA ASP A 59 -6.60 -16.06 13.23
C ASP A 59 -6.94 -14.80 12.41
N GLY A 60 -7.42 -13.72 13.05
CA GLY A 60 -7.72 -12.45 12.41
C GLY A 60 -6.50 -11.56 12.14
N TYR A 61 -5.34 -11.92 12.72
CA TYR A 61 -4.11 -11.14 12.63
C TYR A 61 -3.13 -11.76 11.63
N SER A 62 -2.28 -10.90 11.06
CA SER A 62 -1.21 -11.35 10.16
C SER A 62 0.15 -11.16 10.81
N PHE A 63 1.01 -12.16 10.70
CA PHE A 63 2.33 -12.16 11.33
C PHE A 63 3.44 -12.12 10.28
N LYS A 64 4.43 -11.26 10.50
CA LYS A 64 5.61 -11.14 9.65
C LYS A 64 6.86 -11.12 10.50
N TYR A 65 7.70 -12.15 10.34
CA TYR A 65 9.06 -12.13 10.88
C TYR A 65 9.85 -10.95 10.28
N ILE A 66 10.53 -10.21 11.15
CA ILE A 66 11.39 -9.08 10.79
C ILE A 66 12.85 -9.52 10.84
N ARG A 67 13.31 -9.97 12.02
CA ARG A 67 14.71 -10.29 12.30
C ARG A 67 14.85 -11.02 13.63
N CYS A 68 16.02 -11.60 13.88
CA CYS A 68 16.50 -11.90 15.22
C CYS A 68 17.34 -10.72 15.73
N SER A 69 17.31 -10.50 17.04
CA SER A 69 18.13 -9.49 17.71
C SER A 69 18.47 -9.93 19.13
N THR A 70 19.42 -9.26 19.77
CA THR A 70 19.67 -9.42 21.21
C THR A 70 19.00 -8.26 21.94
N SER A 71 17.95 -8.57 22.68
CA SER A 71 17.27 -7.66 23.61
C SER A 71 18.07 -7.56 24.91
N VAL A 72 18.12 -6.35 25.47
CA VAL A 72 18.83 -6.10 26.75
C VAL A 72 18.19 -6.86 27.90
N THR A 73 16.86 -6.96 27.89
CA THR A 73 16.07 -7.60 28.95
C THR A 73 15.84 -9.08 28.70
N ASN A 74 15.67 -9.47 27.43
CA ASN A 74 15.15 -10.78 27.06
C ASN A 74 16.18 -11.69 26.36
N GLY A 75 17.43 -11.25 26.24
CA GLY A 75 18.48 -12.02 25.56
C GLY A 75 18.21 -12.13 24.06
N ASN A 76 18.51 -13.28 23.45
CA ASN A 76 18.21 -13.48 22.04
C ASN A 76 16.70 -13.55 21.83
N VAL A 77 16.19 -12.76 20.88
CA VAL A 77 14.76 -12.65 20.58
C VAL A 77 14.52 -12.72 19.08
N SER A 78 13.35 -13.24 18.72
CA SER A 78 12.77 -13.17 17.39
C SER A 78 11.74 -12.05 17.34
N VAL A 79 11.88 -11.13 16.38
CA VAL A 79 11.05 -9.92 16.25
C VAL A 79 10.04 -10.09 15.11
N TYR A 80 8.79 -9.78 15.39
CA TYR A 80 7.67 -9.91 14.47
C TYR A 80 6.87 -8.61 14.37
N LYS A 81 6.42 -8.27 13.16
CA LYS A 81 5.33 -7.33 12.94
C LYS A 81 4.02 -8.10 12.95
N VAL A 82 3.06 -7.63 13.73
CA VAL A 82 1.71 -8.16 13.85
C VAL A 82 0.76 -7.10 13.28
N SER A 83 0.11 -7.37 12.15
CA SER A 83 -0.85 -6.42 11.57
C SER A 83 -2.26 -6.77 12.01
N ALA A 84 -2.98 -5.77 12.51
CA ALA A 84 -4.32 -5.88 13.07
C ALA A 84 -5.39 -5.67 11.98
N PRO A 85 -6.58 -6.26 12.13
CA PRO A 85 -7.71 -6.02 11.23
C PRO A 85 -8.42 -4.67 11.53
N ASN A 86 -7.66 -3.57 11.64
CA ASN A 86 -8.16 -2.23 12.01
C ASN A 86 -8.99 -2.22 13.32
N VAL A 87 -8.45 -2.78 14.40
CA VAL A 87 -9.16 -2.85 15.69
C VAL A 87 -9.19 -1.46 16.33
N ALA A 88 -10.38 -0.96 16.66
CA ALA A 88 -10.55 0.33 17.32
C ALA A 88 -9.72 0.38 18.61
N ILE A 89 -9.06 1.51 18.90
CA ILE A 89 -8.19 1.61 20.08
C ILE A 89 -8.96 1.46 21.39
N ALA A 90 -10.25 1.78 21.38
CA ALA A 90 -11.17 1.62 22.50
C ALA A 90 -11.78 0.21 22.62
N ASP A 91 -11.47 -0.71 21.71
CA ASP A 91 -12.00 -2.07 21.76
C ASP A 91 -11.42 -2.84 22.98
N PRO A 92 -12.27 -3.33 23.90
CA PRO A 92 -11.82 -4.11 25.06
C PRO A 92 -10.98 -5.35 24.68
N ALA A 93 -11.16 -5.89 23.48
CA ALA A 93 -10.38 -7.04 23.01
C ALA A 93 -8.87 -6.75 22.94
N LEU A 94 -8.47 -5.47 22.76
CA LEU A 94 -7.05 -5.09 22.82
C LEU A 94 -6.47 -5.31 24.21
N THR A 95 -7.18 -4.89 25.26
CA THR A 95 -6.76 -5.12 26.65
C THR A 95 -6.52 -6.61 26.92
N ASP A 96 -7.44 -7.46 26.46
CA ASP A 96 -7.30 -8.92 26.59
C ASP A 96 -6.10 -9.47 25.81
N ILE A 97 -5.78 -8.92 24.64
CA ILE A 97 -4.59 -9.29 23.86
C ILE A 97 -3.32 -8.96 24.65
N PHE A 98 -3.22 -7.77 25.23
CA PHE A 98 -2.02 -7.37 25.99
C PHE A 98 -1.85 -8.19 27.28
N LEU A 99 -2.95 -8.58 27.93
CA LEU A 99 -2.89 -9.51 29.07
C LEU A 99 -2.37 -10.90 28.63
N ARG A 100 -2.86 -11.42 27.49
CA ARG A 100 -2.37 -12.69 26.93
C ARG A 100 -0.91 -12.63 26.48
N MET A 101 -0.47 -11.49 25.92
CA MET A 101 0.94 -11.27 25.55
C MET A 101 1.87 -11.55 26.73
N HIS A 102 1.54 -11.02 27.91
CA HIS A 102 2.32 -11.27 29.13
C HIS A 102 2.34 -12.76 29.50
N GLN A 103 1.20 -13.45 29.43
CA GLN A 103 1.08 -14.88 29.76
C GLN A 103 1.85 -15.78 28.79
N GLU A 104 1.93 -15.43 27.51
CA GLU A 104 2.62 -16.20 26.47
C GLU A 104 4.08 -15.75 26.22
N HIS A 105 4.60 -14.85 27.07
CA HIS A 105 5.94 -14.26 26.96
C HIS A 105 6.21 -13.59 25.59
N VAL A 106 5.24 -12.82 25.12
CA VAL A 106 5.34 -11.97 23.93
C VAL A 106 5.43 -10.52 24.41
N PHE A 107 6.49 -9.82 24.05
CA PHE A 107 6.78 -8.47 24.58
C PHE A 107 6.62 -7.41 23.49
N LEU A 108 5.92 -6.33 23.80
CA LEU A 108 5.72 -5.21 22.87
C LEU A 108 7.01 -4.40 22.73
N GLN A 109 7.33 -3.94 21.52
CA GLN A 109 8.37 -2.95 21.26
C GLN A 109 7.78 -1.59 20.89
N ASN A 110 6.71 -1.61 20.10
CA ASN A 110 5.96 -0.44 19.67
C ASN A 110 4.64 -0.86 19.02
N TYR A 111 3.74 0.10 18.85
CA TYR A 111 2.49 -0.08 18.14
C TYR A 111 2.15 1.15 17.32
N ASP A 112 1.44 0.92 16.22
CA ASP A 112 0.97 1.92 15.28
C ASP A 112 -0.52 2.17 15.53
N ILE A 113 -0.86 3.40 15.95
CA ILE A 113 -2.25 3.89 15.92
C ILE A 113 -2.44 4.76 14.69
N THR A 114 -3.63 4.71 14.10
CA THR A 114 -3.90 5.42 12.86
C THR A 114 -5.28 6.04 12.83
N MET A 115 -5.41 7.08 12.02
CA MET A 115 -6.67 7.76 11.73
C MET A 115 -6.67 8.20 10.27
N ASP A 116 -7.77 7.90 9.59
CA ASP A 116 -8.02 8.35 8.23
C ASP A 116 -8.67 9.75 8.27
N CYS A 117 -8.17 10.67 7.44
CA CYS A 117 -8.54 12.08 7.41
C CYS A 117 -8.84 12.57 5.99
N LEU A 118 -9.79 13.50 5.84
CA LEU A 118 -10.05 14.19 4.58
C LEU A 118 -8.95 15.20 4.25
N TYR A 119 -8.91 15.54 2.95
CA TYR A 119 -8.00 16.48 2.31
C TYR A 119 -6.57 15.96 2.25
N ILE A 120 -5.87 16.28 1.16
CA ILE A 120 -4.51 15.84 0.91
C ILE A 120 -3.52 17.00 0.99
N SER A 121 -2.25 16.68 1.24
CA SER A 121 -1.17 17.66 1.11
C SER A 121 0.09 16.99 0.56
N SER A 122 1.09 17.81 0.22
CA SER A 122 2.37 17.33 -0.27
C SER A 122 3.42 17.36 0.83
N ARG A 123 4.45 16.52 0.72
CA ARG A 123 5.61 16.50 1.61
C ARG A 123 6.23 17.89 1.76
N ALA A 124 6.35 18.65 0.68
CA ALA A 124 6.95 19.98 0.70
C ALA A 124 6.13 20.96 1.58
N ILE A 125 4.82 20.99 1.40
CA ILE A 125 3.91 21.88 2.15
C ILE A 125 3.89 21.50 3.63
N VAL A 126 3.76 20.21 3.94
CA VAL A 126 3.77 19.76 5.34
C VAL A 126 5.14 20.03 5.97
N LYS A 127 6.24 19.79 5.26
CA LYS A 127 7.60 20.07 5.78
C LYS A 127 7.78 21.55 6.14
N GLU A 128 7.34 22.46 5.27
CA GLU A 128 7.36 23.90 5.54
C GLU A 128 6.56 24.23 6.80
N PHE A 129 5.32 23.75 6.88
CA PHE A 129 4.47 23.92 8.07
C PHE A 129 5.14 23.40 9.36
N LEU A 130 5.74 22.21 9.33
CA LEU A 130 6.41 21.62 10.48
C LEU A 130 7.57 22.50 10.97
N LEU A 131 8.41 23.00 10.04
CA LEU A 131 9.54 23.87 10.36
C LEU A 131 9.08 25.21 10.95
N ASP A 132 8.06 25.81 10.37
CA ASP A 132 7.50 27.09 10.82
C ASP A 132 6.86 26.99 12.22
N ASN A 133 6.40 25.78 12.59
CA ASN A 133 5.78 25.50 13.89
C ASN A 133 6.71 24.78 14.87
N GLY A 134 8.03 24.93 14.69
CA GLY A 134 9.04 24.58 15.70
C GLY A 134 9.53 23.13 15.69
N ILE A 135 9.10 22.30 14.72
CA ILE A 135 9.69 20.97 14.54
C ILE A 135 11.06 21.12 13.87
N SER A 136 12.10 20.60 14.51
CA SER A 136 13.46 20.70 13.98
C SER A 136 13.62 19.86 12.71
N SER A 137 14.41 20.37 11.75
CA SER A 137 14.73 19.64 10.52
C SER A 137 15.37 18.27 10.76
N LYS A 138 16.05 18.08 11.91
CA LYS A 138 16.63 16.79 12.32
C LYS A 138 15.58 15.74 12.71
N ASP A 139 14.41 16.20 13.14
CA ASP A 139 13.30 15.35 13.56
C ASP A 139 12.38 15.00 12.39
N ILE A 140 12.49 15.70 11.26
CA ILE A 140 11.82 15.36 9.99
C ILE A 140 12.68 14.35 9.23
N LEU A 141 12.15 13.17 8.93
CA LEU A 141 12.91 12.11 8.24
C LEU A 141 13.17 12.51 6.79
N ASP A 142 14.44 12.44 6.37
CA ASP A 142 14.83 12.63 4.98
C ASP A 142 14.81 11.29 4.21
N ASP A 143 13.62 10.88 3.80
CA ASP A 143 13.34 9.58 3.17
C ASP A 143 12.52 9.68 1.88
N GLU A 144 12.55 10.84 1.21
CA GLU A 144 11.78 11.08 -0.03
C GLU A 144 12.10 10.04 -1.12
N ASN A 145 13.36 9.62 -1.21
CA ASN A 145 13.83 8.56 -2.10
C ASN A 145 13.29 7.16 -1.77
N LYS A 146 12.56 6.99 -0.66
CA LYS A 146 11.91 5.75 -0.25
C LYS A 146 10.39 5.87 -0.33
N VAL A 147 9.84 6.98 0.16
CA VAL A 147 8.38 7.12 0.36
C VAL A 147 7.69 8.03 -0.65
N GLY A 148 8.45 8.89 -1.34
CA GLY A 148 7.97 9.82 -2.36
C GLY A 148 7.47 11.15 -1.78
N ALA A 149 7.01 12.04 -2.67
CA ALA A 149 6.58 13.39 -2.32
C ALA A 149 5.18 13.47 -1.67
N ASN A 150 4.48 12.34 -1.53
CA ASN A 150 3.14 12.25 -0.96
C ASN A 150 3.11 11.54 0.41
N CYS A 151 4.27 11.46 1.06
CA CYS A 151 4.46 10.90 2.38
C CYS A 151 5.56 11.69 3.11
N ILE A 152 5.31 12.00 4.37
CA ILE A 152 6.27 12.62 5.27
C ILE A 152 6.22 11.91 6.62
N SER A 153 7.37 11.83 7.27
CA SER A 153 7.47 11.38 8.65
C SER A 153 8.29 12.37 9.45
N TRP A 154 7.92 12.56 10.70
CA TRP A 154 8.69 13.33 11.67
C TRP A 154 8.53 12.73 13.06
N PHE A 155 9.43 13.07 13.95
CA PHE A 155 9.37 12.64 15.33
C PHE A 155 8.91 13.76 16.25
N THR A 156 8.16 13.39 17.27
CA THR A 156 7.85 14.19 18.45
C THR A 156 8.12 13.37 19.70
N ASP A 157 8.11 14.01 20.86
CA ASP A 157 8.19 13.34 22.16
C ASP A 157 6.95 13.72 22.97
N GLU A 158 6.28 12.74 23.56
CA GLU A 158 5.13 12.91 24.45
C GLU A 158 5.39 12.09 25.71
N ASP A 159 5.36 12.69 26.90
CA ASP A 159 5.66 12.00 28.17
C ASP A 159 6.96 11.16 28.14
N GLU A 160 8.05 11.71 27.58
CA GLU A 160 9.34 11.03 27.38
C GLU A 160 9.31 9.85 26.40
N ILE A 161 8.18 9.62 25.72
CA ILE A 161 8.01 8.58 24.72
C ILE A 161 8.22 9.18 23.34
N ARG A 162 9.15 8.59 22.60
CA ARG A 162 9.38 8.97 21.21
C ARG A 162 8.20 8.52 20.35
N ILE A 163 7.62 9.44 19.61
CA ILE A 163 6.51 9.18 18.68
C ILE A 163 6.99 9.45 17.26
N ARG A 164 6.81 8.47 16.36
CA ARG A 164 6.99 8.69 14.93
C ARG A 164 5.65 9.00 14.30
N ASN A 165 5.48 10.25 13.89
CA ASN A 165 4.33 10.69 13.13
C ASN A 165 4.61 10.46 11.65
N LYS A 166 3.61 9.97 10.93
CA LYS A 166 3.67 9.78 9.49
C LYS A 166 2.34 10.15 8.87
N LEU A 167 2.42 10.96 7.82
CA LEU A 167 1.27 11.48 7.12
C LEU A 167 1.43 11.19 5.64
N TYR A 168 0.44 10.53 5.04
CA TYR A 168 0.51 10.14 3.63
C TYR A 168 -0.82 10.08 2.92
N ASN A 169 -0.80 10.35 1.61
CA ASN A 169 -1.96 10.21 0.75
C ASN A 169 -2.23 8.73 0.48
N LYS A 170 -3.30 8.20 1.07
CA LYS A 170 -3.58 6.77 1.07
C LYS A 170 -3.95 6.25 -0.30
N PHE A 171 -4.75 7.02 -1.05
CA PHE A 171 -5.12 6.68 -2.43
C PHE A 171 -3.89 6.62 -3.34
N VAL A 172 -3.04 7.65 -3.29
CA VAL A 172 -1.78 7.67 -4.08
C VAL A 172 -0.83 6.56 -3.65
N GLN A 173 -0.77 6.18 -2.37
CA GLN A 173 0.04 5.03 -1.96
C GLN A 173 -0.45 3.73 -2.62
N LEU A 174 -1.74 3.54 -2.89
CA LEU A 174 -2.24 2.39 -3.64
C LEU A 174 -1.89 2.47 -5.13
N LEU A 175 -1.94 3.67 -5.71
CA LEU A 175 -1.56 3.92 -7.11
C LEU A 175 -0.05 3.73 -7.35
N GLU A 176 0.81 4.14 -6.42
CA GLU A 176 2.26 4.19 -6.62
C GLU A 176 3.02 3.04 -5.98
N SER A 177 2.48 2.43 -4.92
CA SER A 177 3.18 1.36 -4.19
C SER A 177 2.72 -0.03 -4.58
N GLY A 178 3.69 -0.84 -5.02
CA GLY A 178 3.58 -2.28 -5.00
C GLY A 178 3.64 -2.85 -3.57
N GLU A 179 3.60 -4.17 -3.47
CA GLU A 179 3.91 -4.90 -2.25
C GLU A 179 5.39 -4.74 -1.88
N VAL A 180 5.67 -4.58 -0.58
CA VAL A 180 7.04 -4.38 -0.04
C VAL A 180 8.04 -5.47 -0.46
N ARG A 181 7.56 -6.67 -0.83
CA ARG A 181 8.39 -7.84 -1.14
C ARG A 181 8.61 -8.07 -2.64
N ASN A 182 7.80 -7.47 -3.51
CA ASN A 182 7.82 -7.75 -4.93
C ASN A 182 8.27 -6.53 -5.72
N GLN A 183 9.32 -6.69 -6.54
CA GLN A 183 9.90 -5.58 -7.29
C GLN A 183 8.95 -4.95 -8.33
N ILE A 184 7.91 -5.70 -8.75
CA ILE A 184 6.87 -5.26 -9.69
C ILE A 184 5.54 -5.87 -9.24
N THR A 185 4.67 -5.06 -8.65
CA THR A 185 3.33 -5.47 -8.19
C THR A 185 2.34 -4.32 -8.29
N SER A 186 1.06 -4.62 -8.09
CA SER A 186 0.01 -3.61 -8.01
C SER A 186 -0.91 -3.85 -6.83
N LYS A 187 -1.30 -2.76 -6.16
CA LYS A 187 -2.32 -2.74 -5.10
C LYS A 187 -3.64 -2.14 -5.57
N LEU A 188 -3.79 -1.87 -6.86
CA LEU A 188 -5.00 -1.25 -7.41
C LEU A 188 -6.26 -2.09 -7.14
N SER A 189 -6.14 -3.42 -7.03
CA SER A 189 -7.28 -4.27 -6.67
C SER A 189 -7.86 -4.00 -5.28
N GLU A 190 -7.10 -3.43 -4.33
CA GLU A 190 -7.62 -3.02 -3.02
C GLU A 190 -8.66 -1.88 -3.13
N LEU A 191 -8.70 -1.16 -4.25
CA LEU A 191 -9.72 -0.11 -4.47
C LEU A 191 -11.12 -0.72 -4.70
N VAL A 192 -11.20 -1.92 -5.28
CA VAL A 192 -12.48 -2.54 -5.69
C VAL A 192 -12.81 -3.80 -4.90
N MET A 193 -11.78 -4.47 -4.38
CA MET A 193 -11.84 -5.66 -3.54
C MET A 193 -10.96 -5.41 -2.30
N PRO A 194 -11.37 -4.49 -1.40
CA PRO A 194 -10.58 -4.18 -0.22
C PRO A 194 -10.51 -5.38 0.71
N THR A 195 -9.38 -5.50 1.42
CA THR A 195 -9.20 -6.57 2.42
C THR A 195 -10.23 -6.52 3.56
N SER A 196 -10.76 -5.33 3.88
CA SER A 196 -11.86 -5.14 4.84
C SER A 196 -12.96 -4.26 4.26
N GLN A 197 -14.22 -4.54 4.64
CA GLN A 197 -15.39 -3.79 4.19
C GLN A 197 -15.34 -2.32 4.63
N GLN A 198 -14.99 -2.06 5.89
CA GLN A 198 -14.85 -0.72 6.44
C GLN A 198 -13.83 0.13 5.64
N PHE A 199 -12.77 -0.51 5.14
CA PHE A 199 -11.79 0.19 4.31
C PHE A 199 -12.38 0.59 2.95
N GLY A 200 -13.18 -0.28 2.33
CA GLY A 200 -13.93 0.02 1.10
C GLY A 200 -14.86 1.21 1.26
N GLU A 201 -15.69 1.16 2.31
CA GLU A 201 -16.64 2.23 2.66
C GLU A 201 -15.92 3.57 2.91
N THR A 202 -14.79 3.54 3.63
CA THR A 202 -13.95 4.73 3.85
C THR A 202 -13.41 5.29 2.54
N LEU A 203 -12.90 4.45 1.63
CA LEU A 203 -12.42 4.90 0.32
C LEU A 203 -13.53 5.60 -0.46
N VAL A 204 -14.73 5.01 -0.51
CA VAL A 204 -15.89 5.63 -1.18
C VAL A 204 -16.24 6.96 -0.53
N ALA A 205 -16.34 7.02 0.79
CA ALA A 205 -16.75 8.22 1.51
C ALA A 205 -15.83 9.42 1.24
N CYS A 206 -14.53 9.20 1.04
CA CYS A 206 -13.54 10.25 0.84
C CYS A 206 -13.27 10.59 -0.63
N ARG A 207 -13.95 9.94 -1.59
CA ARG A 207 -13.54 9.96 -3.00
C ARG A 207 -13.56 11.34 -3.65
N ASN A 208 -14.33 12.29 -3.12
CA ASN A 208 -14.46 13.63 -3.70
C ASN A 208 -13.47 14.63 -3.10
N GLU A 209 -12.98 14.36 -1.89
CA GLU A 209 -12.15 15.24 -1.07
C GLU A 209 -10.71 14.74 -0.97
N GLY A 210 -10.47 13.46 -1.19
CA GLY A 210 -9.18 12.81 -1.02
C GLY A 210 -8.97 12.31 0.41
N LEU A 211 -8.08 11.32 0.55
CA LEU A 211 -7.87 10.60 1.79
C LEU A 211 -6.39 10.59 2.19
N MET A 212 -6.11 11.20 3.34
CA MET A 212 -4.84 11.08 4.04
C MET A 212 -4.97 10.10 5.19
N ARG A 213 -3.84 9.52 5.58
CA ARG A 213 -3.72 8.76 6.82
C ARG A 213 -2.66 9.37 7.70
N LEU A 214 -3.04 9.64 8.95
CA LEU A 214 -2.13 9.89 10.05
C LEU A 214 -1.82 8.56 10.73
N GLU A 215 -0.55 8.20 10.83
CA GLU A 215 -0.03 6.98 11.45
C GLU A 215 1.01 7.38 12.49
N LEU A 216 0.74 7.08 13.76
CA LEU A 216 1.61 7.36 14.89
C LEU A 216 2.18 6.05 15.44
N THR A 217 3.49 5.87 15.32
CA THR A 217 4.19 4.77 15.99
C THR A 217 4.59 5.21 17.40
N VAL A 218 4.01 4.57 18.41
CA VAL A 218 4.31 4.80 19.82
C VAL A 218 5.43 3.86 20.24
N HIS A 219 6.63 4.40 20.50
CA HIS A 219 7.80 3.61 20.91
C HIS A 219 7.77 3.30 22.42
N SER A 220 6.80 2.48 22.83
CA SER A 220 6.58 2.07 24.21
C SER A 220 6.56 0.53 24.33
N PRO A 221 7.20 -0.05 25.37
CA PRO A 221 7.12 -1.48 25.65
C PRO A 221 5.78 -1.92 26.25
N GLU A 222 4.89 -0.97 26.51
CA GLU A 222 3.56 -1.18 27.06
C GLU A 222 2.53 -0.40 26.22
N LEU A 223 1.32 -0.97 26.06
CA LEU A 223 0.20 -0.24 25.48
C LEU A 223 -0.21 0.86 26.47
N LYS A 224 -0.38 2.08 25.97
CA LYS A 224 -0.92 3.18 26.79
C LYS A 224 -2.43 3.10 26.89
N GLU A 225 -2.97 3.76 27.90
CA GLU A 225 -4.41 3.86 28.10
C GLU A 225 -5.11 4.44 26.86
N VAL A 226 -6.37 4.05 26.66
CA VAL A 226 -7.19 4.49 25.51
C VAL A 226 -7.24 6.01 25.42
N GLU A 227 -7.41 6.69 26.55
CA GLU A 227 -7.45 8.16 26.64
C GLU A 227 -6.13 8.79 26.17
N TRP A 228 -4.99 8.25 26.60
CA TRP A 228 -3.68 8.76 26.19
C TRP A 228 -3.48 8.64 24.68
N ASN A 229 -3.79 7.48 24.10
CA ASN A 229 -3.69 7.25 22.66
C ASN A 229 -4.64 8.14 21.85
N THR A 230 -5.85 8.35 22.37
CA THR A 230 -6.85 9.22 21.75
C THR A 230 -6.35 10.66 21.74
N ASN A 231 -5.88 11.16 22.89
CA ASN A 231 -5.35 12.52 23.01
C ASN A 231 -4.13 12.72 22.12
N LEU A 232 -3.23 11.73 22.02
CA LEU A 232 -2.05 11.83 21.16
C LEU A 232 -2.42 12.09 19.69
N ILE A 233 -3.37 11.32 19.13
CA ILE A 233 -3.82 11.56 17.74
C ILE A 233 -4.57 12.89 17.62
N VAL A 234 -5.48 13.20 18.55
CA VAL A 234 -6.27 14.43 18.50
C VAL A 234 -5.37 15.67 18.56
N ASN A 235 -4.41 15.70 19.48
CA ASN A 235 -3.45 16.79 19.62
C ASN A 235 -2.57 16.93 18.37
N THR A 236 -2.19 15.80 17.74
CA THR A 236 -1.43 15.84 16.48
C THR A 236 -2.27 16.40 15.34
N LEU A 237 -3.56 16.05 15.25
CA LEU A 237 -4.47 16.60 14.26
C LEU A 237 -4.72 18.09 14.49
N GLU A 238 -4.91 18.50 15.75
CA GLU A 238 -5.06 19.89 16.15
C GLU A 238 -3.81 20.70 15.83
N PHE A 239 -2.61 20.17 16.09
CA PHE A 239 -1.36 20.81 15.67
C PHE A 239 -1.33 21.08 14.16
N LEU A 240 -1.89 20.19 13.35
CA LEU A 240 -1.95 20.31 11.89
C LEU A 240 -3.13 21.18 11.37
N HIS A 241 -3.97 21.76 12.23
CA HIS A 241 -5.21 22.44 11.80
C HIS A 241 -5.00 23.62 10.83
N ASN A 242 -3.84 24.31 10.92
CA ASN A 242 -3.48 25.41 10.02
C ASN A 242 -2.59 24.97 8.85
N CYS A 243 -2.27 23.67 8.74
CA CYS A 243 -1.51 23.17 7.61
C CYS A 243 -2.33 23.36 6.33
N ARG A 244 -1.69 23.84 5.27
CA ARG A 244 -2.35 23.98 3.97
C ARG A 244 -2.65 22.60 3.38
N THR A 245 -3.91 22.37 3.03
CA THR A 245 -4.40 21.10 2.47
C THR A 245 -5.30 21.35 1.27
N PHE A 246 -5.71 20.29 0.59
CA PHE A 246 -6.47 20.36 -0.64
C PHE A 246 -7.54 19.27 -0.69
N ALA A 247 -8.79 19.68 -0.83
CA ALA A 247 -9.88 18.78 -1.23
C ALA A 247 -9.69 18.40 -2.70
N THR A 248 -9.16 17.20 -2.94
CA THR A 248 -8.85 16.69 -4.27
C THR A 248 -9.44 15.31 -4.46
N SER A 249 -10.42 15.19 -5.35
CA SER A 249 -11.05 13.91 -5.67
C SER A 249 -10.04 12.89 -6.18
N TYR A 250 -10.34 11.61 -5.97
CA TYR A 250 -9.57 10.50 -6.54
C TYR A 250 -9.50 10.58 -8.06
N GLU A 251 -10.55 11.07 -8.71
CA GLU A 251 -10.57 11.32 -10.15
C GLU A 251 -9.48 12.32 -10.57
N LYS A 252 -9.38 13.47 -9.89
CA LYS A 252 -8.34 14.46 -10.18
C LYS A 252 -6.94 13.92 -9.89
N GLN A 253 -6.80 13.12 -8.84
CA GLN A 253 -5.52 12.47 -8.48
C GLN A 253 -5.12 11.43 -9.55
N TRP A 254 -6.08 10.64 -10.03
CA TRP A 254 -5.90 9.69 -11.13
C TRP A 254 -5.49 10.40 -12.42
N MET A 255 -6.20 11.48 -12.79
CA MET A 255 -5.85 12.29 -13.96
C MET A 255 -4.44 12.85 -13.87
N ALA A 256 -4.00 13.31 -12.69
CA ALA A 256 -2.64 13.81 -12.47
C ALA A 256 -1.58 12.73 -12.72
N LEU A 257 -1.84 11.47 -12.33
CA LEU A 257 -0.97 10.33 -12.65
C LEU A 257 -0.97 10.05 -14.16
N VAL A 258 -2.14 9.95 -14.78
CA VAL A 258 -2.30 9.68 -16.22
C VAL A 258 -1.59 10.74 -17.07
N ASP A 259 -1.70 12.01 -16.69
CA ASP A 259 -1.01 13.12 -17.36
C ASP A 259 0.51 12.90 -17.42
N GLN A 260 1.11 12.20 -16.45
CA GLN A 260 2.55 11.88 -16.46
C GLN A 260 2.93 10.70 -17.36
N ILE A 261 1.99 9.81 -17.69
CA ILE A 261 2.31 8.52 -18.32
C ILE A 261 1.70 8.32 -19.70
N HIS A 262 0.60 9.00 -20.05
CA HIS A 262 -0.16 8.74 -21.28
C HIS A 262 0.61 8.97 -22.59
N ASN A 263 1.70 9.74 -22.59
CA ASN A 263 2.53 9.93 -23.78
C ASN A 263 3.79 9.05 -23.78
N LYS A 264 3.92 8.12 -22.82
CA LYS A 264 5.12 7.32 -22.61
C LYS A 264 4.88 5.87 -22.98
N HIS A 265 5.94 5.21 -23.45
CA HIS A 265 5.90 3.78 -23.76
C HIS A 265 5.90 2.95 -22.48
N MET A 266 4.97 2.00 -22.40
CA MET A 266 4.98 0.96 -21.37
C MET A 266 6.04 -0.10 -21.71
N LEU A 267 6.40 -0.93 -20.73
CA LEU A 267 7.42 -1.96 -20.91
C LEU A 267 6.88 -3.35 -20.56
N CYS A 268 7.14 -4.29 -21.45
CA CYS A 268 6.97 -5.71 -21.21
C CYS A 268 8.28 -6.46 -21.51
N ILE A 269 8.66 -7.38 -20.63
CA ILE A 269 9.83 -8.24 -20.78
C ILE A 269 9.36 -9.68 -20.72
N TYR A 270 9.73 -10.49 -21.70
CA TYR A 270 9.37 -11.91 -21.77
C TYR A 270 10.62 -12.79 -21.89
N PHE A 271 10.75 -13.74 -20.98
CA PHE A 271 11.78 -14.79 -20.98
C PHE A 271 11.14 -16.09 -21.45
N HIS A 272 11.27 -16.43 -22.74
CA HIS A 272 10.44 -17.48 -23.34
C HIS A 272 10.78 -18.89 -22.85
N LYS A 273 12.07 -19.24 -22.66
CA LYS A 273 12.46 -20.56 -22.13
C LYS A 273 12.09 -20.73 -20.65
N GLU A 274 11.99 -19.64 -19.92
CA GLU A 274 11.58 -19.62 -18.51
C GLU A 274 10.06 -19.46 -18.33
N HIS A 275 9.33 -19.24 -19.44
CA HIS A 275 7.93 -18.85 -19.45
C HIS A 275 7.62 -17.73 -18.45
N SER A 276 8.47 -16.70 -18.37
CA SER A 276 8.35 -15.64 -17.36
C SER A 276 8.14 -14.28 -18.02
N LEU A 277 7.14 -13.54 -17.55
CA LEU A 277 6.71 -12.25 -18.07
C LEU A 277 6.79 -11.19 -16.98
N GLY A 278 7.37 -10.04 -17.29
CA GLY A 278 7.28 -8.82 -16.49
C GLY A 278 6.59 -7.73 -17.31
N TYR A 279 5.57 -7.10 -16.73
CA TYR A 279 4.90 -5.95 -17.32
C TYR A 279 4.91 -4.79 -16.34
N CYS A 280 5.22 -3.59 -16.84
CA CYS A 280 5.31 -2.37 -16.04
C CYS A 280 4.57 -1.24 -16.77
N HIS A 281 3.52 -0.73 -16.14
CA HIS A 281 2.75 0.40 -16.67
C HIS A 281 3.29 1.76 -16.20
N TRP A 282 3.93 1.83 -15.02
CA TRP A 282 4.72 3.00 -14.61
C TRP A 282 5.74 2.67 -13.52
N PHE A 283 6.74 3.53 -13.39
CA PHE A 283 7.73 3.51 -12.32
C PHE A 283 7.88 4.91 -11.73
N ASN A 284 8.41 5.00 -10.52
CA ASN A 284 8.75 6.27 -9.89
C ASN A 284 10.28 6.36 -9.80
N LYS A 285 10.92 7.30 -10.51
CA LYS A 285 12.40 7.42 -10.50
C LYS A 285 12.96 7.78 -9.13
N THR A 286 12.17 8.44 -8.29
CA THR A 286 12.58 8.89 -6.95
C THR A 286 12.56 7.71 -5.98
N THR A 287 11.45 6.99 -5.90
CA THR A 287 11.27 5.88 -4.94
C THR A 287 11.75 4.52 -5.44
N LYS A 288 12.04 4.41 -6.75
CA LYS A 288 12.31 3.16 -7.47
C LYS A 288 11.16 2.14 -7.46
N LYS A 289 9.99 2.52 -6.94
CA LYS A 289 8.78 1.70 -6.98
C LYS A 289 8.33 1.51 -8.42
N LYS A 290 7.88 0.30 -8.75
CA LYS A 290 7.38 -0.08 -10.08
C LYS A 290 6.00 -0.68 -9.91
N GLN A 291 5.10 -0.27 -10.77
CA GLN A 291 3.71 -0.68 -10.78
C GLN A 291 3.44 -1.50 -12.04
N GLY A 292 2.91 -2.69 -11.82
CA GLY A 292 2.78 -3.70 -12.86
C GLY A 292 2.67 -5.10 -12.26
N ILE A 293 3.16 -6.10 -13.00
CA ILE A 293 3.10 -7.49 -12.60
C ILE A 293 4.26 -8.30 -13.16
N ALA A 294 4.79 -9.20 -12.34
CA ALA A 294 5.68 -10.26 -12.76
C ALA A 294 4.98 -11.62 -12.58
N LYS A 295 5.02 -12.47 -13.60
CA LYS A 295 4.32 -13.76 -13.60
C LYS A 295 5.06 -14.83 -14.41
N LYS A 296 5.05 -16.05 -13.89
CA LYS A 296 5.33 -17.25 -14.68
C LYS A 296 4.07 -17.71 -15.41
N LEU A 297 4.11 -17.70 -16.73
CA LEU A 297 3.02 -18.15 -17.60
C LEU A 297 2.86 -19.67 -17.49
N LYS A 298 1.60 -20.12 -17.46
CA LYS A 298 1.28 -21.56 -17.56
C LYS A 298 1.47 -22.03 -19.00
N LYS A 299 1.64 -23.35 -19.18
CA LYS A 299 1.83 -23.96 -20.52
C LYS A 299 0.73 -23.62 -21.53
N ASN A 300 -0.49 -23.34 -21.06
CA ASN A 300 -1.66 -23.00 -21.88
C ASN A 300 -1.95 -21.50 -21.97
N GLU A 301 -1.15 -20.64 -21.32
CA GLU A 301 -1.31 -19.20 -21.41
C GLU A 301 -0.47 -18.66 -22.58
N ASP A 302 -1.15 -18.08 -23.57
CA ASP A 302 -0.49 -17.38 -24.67
C ASP A 302 0.04 -16.03 -24.21
N MET A 303 1.31 -15.74 -24.50
CA MET A 303 1.99 -14.53 -24.04
C MET A 303 1.35 -13.27 -24.62
N MET A 304 1.04 -13.27 -25.92
CA MET A 304 0.47 -12.10 -26.59
C MET A 304 -0.92 -11.75 -26.05
N THR A 305 -1.71 -12.76 -25.72
CA THR A 305 -3.02 -12.61 -25.06
C THR A 305 -2.87 -12.01 -23.65
N VAL A 306 -1.86 -12.43 -22.88
CA VAL A 306 -1.60 -11.85 -21.56
C VAL A 306 -1.15 -10.40 -21.69
N VAL A 307 -0.25 -10.09 -22.61
CA VAL A 307 0.22 -8.73 -22.87
C VAL A 307 -0.94 -7.85 -23.35
N SER A 308 -1.82 -8.35 -24.21
CA SER A 308 -2.99 -7.56 -24.67
C SER A 308 -3.93 -7.23 -23.53
N ASN A 309 -4.09 -8.09 -22.53
CA ASN A 309 -4.97 -7.82 -21.38
C ASN A 309 -4.38 -6.78 -20.42
N LEU A 310 -3.06 -6.68 -20.38
CA LEU A 310 -2.32 -5.84 -19.46
C LEU A 310 -2.07 -4.41 -19.91
N THR A 311 -2.03 -4.19 -21.21
CA THR A 311 -1.59 -2.94 -21.81
C THR A 311 -2.72 -1.92 -21.90
N PHE A 312 -2.39 -0.63 -21.81
CA PHE A 312 -3.35 0.46 -22.05
C PHE A 312 -3.72 0.61 -23.53
N ASN A 313 -4.98 0.95 -23.78
CA ASN A 313 -5.53 1.24 -25.10
C ASN A 313 -4.81 2.35 -25.83
N GLY A 314 -4.50 2.17 -27.11
CA GLY A 314 -3.86 3.20 -27.93
C GLY A 314 -2.43 3.55 -27.51
N HIS A 315 -1.93 2.96 -26.42
CA HIS A 315 -0.65 3.30 -25.82
C HIS A 315 0.42 2.29 -26.21
N PRO A 316 1.58 2.74 -26.72
CA PRO A 316 2.60 1.84 -27.21
C PRO A 316 3.25 1.09 -26.05
N THR A 317 3.39 -0.23 -26.22
CA THR A 317 4.09 -1.12 -25.29
C THR A 317 5.31 -1.69 -25.98
N VAL A 318 6.49 -1.44 -25.44
CA VAL A 318 7.71 -2.09 -25.92
C VAL A 318 7.77 -3.49 -25.30
N LEU A 319 7.70 -4.52 -26.13
CA LEU A 319 7.92 -5.91 -25.76
C LEU A 319 9.37 -6.29 -26.09
N LEU A 320 10.13 -6.62 -25.04
CA LEU A 320 11.48 -7.15 -25.14
C LEU A 320 11.46 -8.66 -24.88
N THR A 321 11.93 -9.46 -25.82
CA THR A 321 12.01 -10.93 -25.68
C THR A 321 13.44 -11.38 -25.50
N TYR A 322 13.65 -12.25 -24.51
CA TYR A 322 14.92 -12.88 -24.18
C TYR A 322 14.73 -14.39 -24.10
N ALA A 323 15.80 -15.15 -24.35
CA ALA A 323 15.79 -16.60 -24.12
C ALA A 323 15.57 -16.93 -22.64
N THR A 324 16.38 -16.33 -21.79
CA THR A 324 16.49 -16.53 -20.34
C THR A 324 16.87 -15.20 -19.69
N SER A 325 16.76 -15.12 -18.37
CA SER A 325 17.11 -13.94 -17.56
C SER A 325 18.57 -13.47 -17.69
N SER A 326 19.47 -14.36 -18.10
CA SER A 326 20.89 -14.10 -18.37
C SER A 326 21.25 -14.06 -19.86
N GLY A 327 20.27 -14.28 -20.75
CA GLY A 327 20.48 -14.34 -22.19
C GLY A 327 20.52 -12.96 -22.85
N PRO A 328 21.00 -12.87 -24.11
CA PRO A 328 20.90 -11.64 -24.88
C PRO A 328 19.45 -11.34 -25.29
N LEU A 329 19.18 -10.08 -25.63
CA LEU A 329 17.92 -9.67 -26.26
C LEU A 329 17.78 -10.37 -27.62
N GLU A 330 16.66 -11.05 -27.83
CA GLU A 330 16.35 -11.74 -29.09
C GLU A 330 15.45 -10.90 -30.00
N SER A 331 14.48 -10.18 -29.43
CA SER A 331 13.60 -9.29 -30.20
C SER A 331 13.09 -8.11 -29.40
N GLU A 332 12.82 -7.02 -30.11
CA GLU A 332 12.16 -5.82 -29.60
C GLU A 332 11.02 -5.48 -30.55
N VAL A 333 9.80 -5.37 -30.03
CA VAL A 333 8.60 -5.08 -30.80
C VAL A 333 7.79 -3.99 -30.08
N VAL A 334 7.30 -3.01 -30.83
CA VAL A 334 6.37 -2.01 -30.29
C VAL A 334 4.95 -2.44 -30.61
N LEU A 335 4.18 -2.73 -29.57
CA LEU A 335 2.80 -3.19 -29.68
C LEU A 335 1.84 -2.02 -29.45
N ARG A 336 0.79 -1.89 -30.28
CA ARG A 336 -0.28 -0.89 -30.11
C ARG A 336 -1.67 -1.54 -30.16
N ARG A 337 -2.42 -1.42 -29.06
CA ARG A 337 -3.77 -1.96 -28.93
C ARG A 337 -4.81 -0.96 -29.42
N ASP A 338 -5.92 -1.45 -29.97
CA ASP A 338 -7.10 -0.62 -30.28
C ASP A 338 -7.63 0.13 -29.04
N ILE A 339 -8.28 1.28 -29.26
CA ILE A 339 -8.75 2.24 -28.25
C ILE A 339 -10.02 1.84 -27.49
N THR A 340 -10.59 0.66 -27.80
CA THR A 340 -11.90 0.21 -27.29
C THR A 340 -11.84 -0.80 -26.13
N ASN A 341 -10.66 -1.34 -25.79
CA ASN A 341 -10.52 -2.45 -24.83
C ASN A 341 -10.26 -2.01 -23.36
N ILE A 342 -10.42 -2.89 -22.37
CA ILE A 342 -10.13 -2.54 -20.96
C ILE A 342 -8.75 -3.06 -20.58
N THR A 343 -7.99 -2.29 -19.80
CA THR A 343 -6.76 -2.77 -19.17
C THR A 343 -7.06 -3.43 -17.85
N ILE A 344 -6.65 -4.68 -17.72
CA ILE A 344 -7.08 -5.49 -16.61
C ILE A 344 -6.05 -5.45 -15.49
N VAL A 345 -6.54 -5.06 -14.31
CA VAL A 345 -5.73 -5.02 -13.08
C VAL A 345 -5.69 -6.41 -12.44
N PRO A 346 -4.49 -6.91 -12.06
CA PRO A 346 -4.37 -8.16 -11.33
C PRO A 346 -5.12 -8.13 -9.98
N SER A 347 -5.68 -9.28 -9.58
CA SER A 347 -6.32 -9.45 -8.27
C SER A 347 -5.31 -9.31 -7.11
N GLN A 348 -5.80 -9.33 -5.86
CA GLN A 348 -4.97 -9.36 -4.64
C GLN A 348 -3.90 -10.46 -4.62
N ARG A 349 -4.08 -11.56 -5.38
CA ARG A 349 -3.08 -12.65 -5.49
C ARG A 349 -2.11 -12.45 -6.65
N ASN A 350 -2.05 -11.26 -7.23
CA ASN A 350 -1.39 -10.98 -8.50
C ASN A 350 -1.85 -11.95 -9.61
N SER A 351 -3.11 -12.41 -9.55
CA SER A 351 -3.70 -13.29 -10.57
C SER A 351 -4.50 -12.47 -11.59
N PHE A 352 -4.32 -12.80 -12.87
CA PHE A 352 -5.24 -12.39 -13.94
C PHE A 352 -6.57 -13.15 -13.92
N TRP A 353 -6.69 -14.14 -13.05
CA TRP A 353 -7.92 -14.91 -12.96
C TRP A 353 -8.74 -14.34 -11.80
N PRO A 354 -10.06 -14.13 -11.98
CA PRO A 354 -10.92 -13.81 -10.86
C PRO A 354 -10.73 -14.91 -9.81
N VAL A 355 -10.36 -14.53 -8.60
CA VAL A 355 -10.61 -15.41 -7.46
C VAL A 355 -12.13 -15.48 -7.39
N ALA A 356 -12.67 -16.69 -7.47
CA ALA A 356 -14.03 -16.97 -7.91
C ALA A 356 -15.19 -16.33 -7.11
N SER A 357 -14.98 -15.46 -6.12
CA SER A 357 -16.08 -14.82 -5.42
C SER A 357 -16.39 -13.44 -5.99
N ARG A 358 -17.43 -13.39 -6.84
CA ARG A 358 -18.24 -12.16 -7.06
C ARG A 358 -18.68 -11.51 -5.73
N GLU A 359 -18.65 -12.25 -4.63
CA GLU A 359 -19.03 -11.82 -3.27
C GLU A 359 -18.05 -10.85 -2.61
N ARG A 360 -16.83 -10.62 -3.15
CA ARG A 360 -15.83 -9.73 -2.51
C ARG A 360 -15.59 -8.41 -3.22
N GLN A 361 -16.05 -8.24 -4.46
CA GLN A 361 -15.98 -6.93 -5.10
C GLN A 361 -17.07 -6.04 -4.51
N GLN A 362 -16.66 -4.95 -3.88
CA GLN A 362 -17.57 -4.01 -3.21
C GLN A 362 -17.87 -2.80 -4.11
N HIS A 363 -16.91 -2.42 -4.96
CA HIS A 363 -16.97 -1.20 -5.77
C HIS A 363 -16.38 -1.42 -7.17
N THR A 364 -16.64 -0.49 -8.06
CA THR A 364 -16.03 -0.41 -9.38
C THR A 364 -14.85 0.56 -9.42
N PHE A 365 -13.96 0.41 -10.39
CA PHE A 365 -12.85 1.35 -10.55
C PHE A 365 -13.32 2.78 -10.88
N ALA A 366 -14.40 2.89 -11.67
CA ALA A 366 -15.02 4.17 -11.99
C ALA A 366 -15.62 4.86 -10.75
N GLU A 367 -16.29 4.11 -9.86
CA GLU A 367 -16.78 4.64 -8.58
C GLU A 367 -15.64 5.16 -7.69
N MET A 368 -14.44 4.57 -7.80
CA MET A 368 -13.23 5.00 -7.10
C MET A 368 -12.45 6.11 -7.83
N GLY A 369 -13.02 6.71 -8.88
CA GLY A 369 -12.41 7.82 -9.62
C GLY A 369 -11.38 7.40 -10.67
N LEU A 370 -11.16 6.11 -10.92
CA LEU A 370 -10.28 5.62 -11.99
C LEU A 370 -11.05 5.60 -13.32
N ILE A 371 -11.43 6.79 -13.79
CA ILE A 371 -12.17 6.99 -15.04
C ILE A 371 -11.30 6.76 -16.27
N ASN A 372 -11.93 6.51 -17.43
CA ASN A 372 -11.20 6.56 -18.70
C ASN A 372 -10.73 8.00 -18.97
N TYR A 373 -9.41 8.20 -19.00
CA TYR A 373 -8.82 9.50 -19.28
C TYR A 373 -7.60 9.31 -20.20
N ARG A 374 -7.56 10.07 -21.30
CA ARG A 374 -6.52 9.99 -22.34
C ARG A 374 -6.25 8.56 -22.84
N GLY A 375 -7.30 7.76 -22.99
CA GLY A 375 -7.22 6.38 -23.46
C GLY A 375 -6.69 5.38 -22.43
N ILE A 376 -6.43 5.80 -21.18
CA ILE A 376 -6.10 4.89 -20.09
C ILE A 376 -7.42 4.48 -19.43
N HIS A 377 -7.82 3.23 -19.65
CA HIS A 377 -9.05 2.65 -19.11
C HIS A 377 -8.72 1.40 -18.29
N ILE A 378 -8.97 1.45 -16.98
CA ILE A 378 -8.74 0.36 -16.03
C ILE A 378 -10.06 -0.34 -15.70
N GLY A 379 -10.02 -1.68 -15.60
CA GLY A 379 -11.15 -2.45 -15.10
C GLY A 379 -10.73 -3.80 -14.49
N GLY A 380 -11.70 -4.48 -13.88
CA GLY A 380 -11.56 -5.84 -13.35
C GLY A 380 -12.21 -6.89 -14.24
N TYR A 381 -11.74 -8.15 -14.16
CA TYR A 381 -12.34 -9.29 -14.89
C TYR A 381 -13.81 -9.59 -14.52
N THR A 382 -14.34 -8.96 -13.48
CA THR A 382 -15.70 -9.14 -12.95
C THR A 382 -16.70 -8.10 -13.44
N GLU A 383 -16.25 -6.93 -13.89
CA GLU A 383 -17.10 -5.84 -14.41
C GLU A 383 -17.55 -6.10 -15.85
N THR A 384 -16.96 -7.10 -16.50
CA THR A 384 -17.28 -7.45 -17.88
C THR A 384 -17.32 -8.96 -17.99
N LEU A 385 -18.43 -9.51 -18.53
CA LEU A 385 -18.54 -10.89 -19.04
C LEU A 385 -17.60 -11.09 -20.24
N ILE A 386 -16.31 -10.81 -20.08
CA ILE A 386 -15.32 -11.12 -21.11
C ILE A 386 -14.87 -12.54 -20.81
N CYS A 387 -15.45 -13.47 -21.57
CA CYS A 387 -14.97 -14.83 -21.65
C CYS A 387 -13.45 -14.78 -21.94
N PRO A 388 -12.60 -15.57 -21.26
CA PRO A 388 -11.14 -15.59 -21.51
C PRO A 388 -10.74 -15.94 -22.94
N LEU A 389 -11.72 -16.29 -23.80
CA LEU A 389 -11.58 -16.57 -25.23
C LEU A 389 -11.95 -15.38 -26.14
N THR A 390 -12.42 -14.24 -25.62
CA THR A 390 -13.04 -13.17 -26.43
C THR A 390 -12.31 -11.82 -26.33
N ILE A 391 -10.98 -11.82 -26.22
CA ILE A 391 -10.18 -10.67 -26.61
C ILE A 391 -9.34 -11.11 -27.81
N TYR A 392 -9.97 -11.09 -29.00
CA TYR A 392 -9.22 -11.15 -30.25
C TYR A 392 -8.40 -9.86 -30.34
N ALA A 393 -7.10 -9.97 -30.09
CA ALA A 393 -6.20 -8.85 -30.15
C ALA A 393 -6.01 -8.41 -31.62
N CYS A 394 -6.75 -7.38 -32.03
CA CYS A 394 -6.41 -6.60 -33.22
C CYS A 394 -5.22 -5.69 -32.86
N TRP A 395 -4.02 -6.27 -32.84
CA TRP A 395 -2.79 -5.50 -32.86
C TRP A 395 -2.59 -4.96 -34.29
N ASN A 396 -2.36 -3.66 -34.42
CA ASN A 396 -1.76 -3.14 -35.64
C ASN A 396 -0.25 -3.31 -35.48
N TYR A 397 0.33 -4.23 -36.27
CA TYR A 397 1.78 -4.46 -36.34
C TYR A 397 2.50 -3.33 -37.06
#